data_AF-A0A0G4PDH4-F1
#
_entry.id   AF-A0A0G4PDH4-F1
#
_cell.length_a   1.000
_cell.length_b   1.000
_cell.length_c   1.000
_cell.angle_alpha   90.00
_cell.angle_beta   90.00
_cell.angle_gamma   90.00
#
_symmetry.space_group_name_H-M   'P 1'
#
loop_
_entity.id
_entity.type
_entity.pdbx_description
1 polymer ?
#
loop_
_entity_poly.entity_id
_entity_poly.type
_entity_poly.pdbx_seq_one_letter_code
_entity_poly.pdbx_strand_id
1 'polypeptide(L)'
;MPRKRTSPFLGPSPPGATDMLCLPGDTFDDFNMRQSAETARIELGRHRPIWTDGWSPVRTTGNRLSVKDMDRFPLYVKYKRDDQGKLILPDDCNVLLSDKLVYAVMKELSQKKRAEFRAVWDANGEPRANRVPQDPAPRIDFHGLPCAPI
;
A
#
# COMPACT_ATOMS: atom_id res chain seq x y z
N MET A 1 41.27 -25.19 -31.65
CA MET A 1 39.83 -25.56 -31.63
C MET A 1 39.33 -25.53 -30.19
N PRO A 2 38.59 -24.49 -29.73
CA PRO A 2 38.00 -24.51 -28.39
C PRO A 2 36.63 -25.22 -28.40
N ARG A 3 36.41 -26.13 -27.44
CA ARG A 3 35.17 -26.87 -27.23
C ARG A 3 34.04 -25.91 -26.79
N LYS A 4 32.92 -25.89 -27.53
CA LYS A 4 31.66 -25.26 -27.10
C LYS A 4 31.19 -25.93 -25.80
N ARG A 5 31.08 -25.18 -24.70
CA ARG A 5 30.30 -25.59 -23.52
C ARG A 5 28.82 -25.48 -23.88
N THR A 6 28.11 -26.59 -23.83
CA THR A 6 26.65 -26.63 -23.90
C THR A 6 26.07 -25.93 -22.68
N SER A 7 25.12 -25.01 -22.90
CA SER A 7 24.32 -24.41 -21.83
C SER A 7 23.57 -25.49 -21.05
N PRO A 8 23.44 -25.36 -19.72
CA PRO A 8 22.66 -26.32 -18.96
C PRO A 8 21.20 -26.19 -19.38
N PHE A 9 20.63 -27.29 -19.88
CA PHE A 9 19.20 -27.45 -20.05
C PHE A 9 18.57 -27.38 -18.65
N LEU A 10 17.93 -26.27 -18.34
CA LEU A 10 17.00 -26.18 -17.22
C LEU A 10 15.74 -26.93 -17.66
N GLY A 11 15.48 -28.06 -17.01
CA GLY A 11 14.24 -28.81 -17.20
C GLY A 11 13.02 -27.97 -16.78
N PRO A 12 11.79 -28.45 -17.05
CA PRO A 12 10.59 -27.72 -16.68
C PRO A 12 10.52 -27.50 -15.18
N SER A 13 10.15 -26.28 -14.77
CA SER A 13 9.99 -25.92 -13.36
C SER A 13 8.94 -26.82 -12.69
N PRO A 14 9.17 -27.26 -11.44
CA PRO A 14 8.22 -28.11 -10.74
C PRO A 14 6.90 -27.38 -10.48
N PRO A 15 5.77 -28.11 -10.45
CA PRO A 15 4.48 -27.51 -10.12
C PRO A 15 4.53 -26.96 -8.68
N GLY A 16 4.43 -25.63 -8.56
CA GLY A 16 4.52 -24.91 -7.28
C GLY A 16 5.77 -24.03 -7.11
N ALA A 17 6.66 -23.92 -8.11
CA ALA A 17 7.74 -22.94 -8.08
C ALA A 17 7.19 -21.51 -8.19
N THR A 18 7.27 -20.74 -7.10
CA THR A 18 7.07 -19.29 -7.04
C THR A 18 8.31 -18.55 -7.55
N ASP A 19 8.89 -18.99 -8.66
CA ASP A 19 9.94 -18.22 -9.31
C ASP A 19 9.28 -16.99 -9.93
N MET A 20 9.38 -15.86 -9.23
CA MET A 20 8.94 -14.52 -9.69
C MET A 20 9.84 -13.97 -10.82
N LEU A 21 10.36 -14.84 -11.68
CA LEU A 21 11.17 -14.47 -12.82
C LEU A 21 10.36 -14.81 -14.06
N CYS A 22 9.90 -13.78 -14.77
CA CYS A 22 9.31 -13.95 -16.10
C CYS A 22 10.28 -14.78 -16.95
N LEU A 23 9.80 -15.89 -17.52
CA LEU A 23 10.66 -16.73 -18.33
C LEU A 23 11.03 -15.95 -19.61
N PRO A 24 12.22 -16.19 -20.19
CA PRO A 24 12.61 -15.54 -21.44
C PRO A 24 11.58 -15.83 -22.54
N GLY A 25 10.84 -14.82 -22.98
CA GLY A 25 9.80 -14.93 -24.01
C GLY A 25 8.36 -14.76 -23.50
N ASP A 26 8.14 -14.70 -22.18
CA ASP A 26 6.84 -14.36 -21.63
C ASP A 26 6.52 -12.88 -21.88
N THR A 27 5.37 -12.61 -22.50
CA THR A 27 4.83 -11.26 -22.61
C THR A 27 4.37 -10.81 -21.23
N PHE A 28 5.11 -9.88 -20.63
CA PHE A 28 4.73 -9.24 -19.38
C PHE A 28 3.43 -8.43 -19.60
N ASP A 29 2.33 -8.87 -18.96
CA ASP A 29 1.08 -8.11 -18.94
C ASP A 29 1.23 -6.91 -17.99
N ASP A 30 1.47 -5.74 -18.58
CA ASP A 30 1.66 -4.50 -17.85
C ASP A 30 0.35 -3.77 -17.55
N PHE A 31 -0.82 -4.36 -17.86
CA PHE A 31 -2.12 -3.75 -17.62
C PHE A 31 -2.27 -3.26 -16.17
N ASN A 32 -1.96 -4.14 -15.21
CA ASN A 32 -2.05 -3.82 -13.78
C ASN A 32 -1.03 -2.75 -13.37
N MET A 33 0.18 -2.76 -13.94
CA MET A 33 1.19 -1.73 -13.68
C MET A 33 0.76 -0.36 -14.20
N ARG A 34 0.20 -0.30 -15.42
CA ARG A 34 -0.33 0.94 -16.02
C ARG A 34 -1.53 1.46 -15.23
N GLN A 35 -2.43 0.59 -14.81
CA GLN A 35 -3.58 0.96 -13.98
C GLN A 35 -3.14 1.50 -12.61
N SER A 36 -2.17 0.85 -11.98
CA SER A 36 -1.58 1.31 -10.71
C SER A 36 -0.93 2.68 -10.88
N ALA A 37 -0.12 2.87 -11.93
CA ALA A 37 0.55 4.13 -12.23
C ALA A 37 -0.45 5.28 -12.46
N GLU A 38 -1.52 5.07 -13.22
CA GLU A 38 -2.52 6.11 -13.44
C GLU A 38 -3.30 6.43 -12.15
N THR A 39 -3.61 5.41 -11.34
CA THR A 39 -4.27 5.63 -10.03
C THR A 39 -3.36 6.43 -9.10
N ALA A 40 -2.06 6.14 -9.08
CA ALA A 40 -1.06 6.91 -8.33
C ALA A 40 -0.96 8.36 -8.82
N ARG A 41 -0.99 8.59 -10.12
CA ARG A 41 -0.97 9.94 -10.71
C ARG A 41 -2.20 10.75 -10.33
N ILE A 42 -3.39 10.13 -10.40
CA ILE A 42 -4.65 10.74 -9.96
C ILE A 42 -4.58 11.09 -8.48
N GLU A 43 -4.05 10.18 -7.66
CA GLU A 43 -3.96 10.35 -6.23
C GLU A 43 -3.00 11.48 -5.82
N LEU A 44 -1.83 11.56 -6.44
CA LEU A 44 -0.87 12.66 -6.24
C LEU A 44 -1.45 14.03 -6.64
N GLY A 45 -2.36 14.05 -7.61
CA GLY A 45 -3.06 15.27 -8.04
C GLY A 45 -4.19 15.69 -7.10
N ARG A 46 -4.56 14.88 -6.10
CA ARG A 46 -5.65 15.21 -5.17
C ARG A 46 -5.14 16.09 -4.03
N HIS A 47 -5.67 17.30 -3.95
CA HIS A 47 -5.53 18.16 -2.78
C HIS A 47 -6.41 17.63 -1.64
N ARG A 48 -5.94 16.60 -0.94
CA ARG A 48 -6.66 16.03 0.21
C ARG A 48 -6.55 16.96 1.42
N PRO A 49 -7.65 17.16 2.18
CA PRO A 49 -7.57 17.91 3.44
C PRO A 49 -6.74 17.13 4.47
N ILE A 50 -5.88 17.82 5.19
CA ILE A 50 -5.10 17.24 6.29
C ILE A 50 -5.97 17.21 7.55
N TRP A 51 -5.98 16.09 8.25
CA TRP A 51 -6.73 15.93 9.49
C TRP A 51 -6.15 16.85 10.59
N THR A 52 -7.03 17.49 11.34
CA THR A 52 -6.70 18.35 12.48
C THR A 52 -7.59 18.02 13.68
N ASP A 53 -7.18 18.39 14.89
CA ASP A 53 -7.87 18.01 16.13
C ASP A 53 -9.32 18.58 16.22
N GLY A 54 -9.66 19.60 15.43
CA GLY A 54 -11.01 20.15 15.29
C GLY A 54 -11.83 19.59 14.11
N TRP A 55 -11.39 18.50 13.47
CA TRP A 55 -12.07 17.95 12.30
C TRP A 55 -13.41 17.32 12.67
N SER A 56 -14.46 17.65 11.91
CA SER A 56 -15.78 17.05 12.07
C SER A 56 -15.83 15.65 11.41
N PRO A 57 -16.20 14.59 12.14
CA PRO A 57 -16.21 13.24 11.60
C PRO A 57 -17.06 13.11 10.34
N VAL A 58 -16.51 12.46 9.31
CA VAL A 58 -17.24 12.22 8.06
C VAL A 58 -18.26 11.11 8.32
N ARG A 59 -19.56 11.42 8.21
CA ARG A 59 -20.63 10.44 8.33
C ARG A 59 -20.77 9.65 7.03
N THR A 60 -20.59 8.34 7.11
CA THR A 60 -20.82 7.43 5.98
C THR A 60 -22.15 6.70 6.16
N THR A 61 -22.98 6.67 5.13
CA THR A 61 -24.35 6.11 5.16
C THR A 61 -24.43 4.60 4.97
N GLY A 62 -23.31 3.86 5.00
CA GLY A 62 -23.34 2.41 4.80
C GLY A 62 -22.10 1.62 5.27
N ASN A 63 -22.28 0.31 5.35
CA ASN A 63 -21.24 -0.66 5.76
C ASN A 63 -20.11 -0.80 4.73
N ARG A 64 -20.29 -0.35 3.49
CA ARG A 64 -19.24 -0.34 2.46
C ARG A 64 -18.91 1.10 2.06
N LEU A 65 -17.62 1.45 2.08
CA LEU A 65 -17.17 2.77 1.64
C LEU A 65 -17.16 2.83 0.11
N SER A 66 -17.80 3.85 -0.45
CA SER A 66 -17.64 4.18 -1.86
C SER A 66 -16.34 4.96 -2.07
N VAL A 67 -15.85 5.00 -3.32
CA VAL A 67 -14.68 5.83 -3.68
C VAL A 67 -14.95 7.32 -3.34
N LYS A 68 -16.19 7.79 -3.54
CA LYS A 68 -16.59 9.16 -3.19
C LYS A 68 -16.53 9.44 -1.69
N ASP A 69 -16.79 8.44 -0.86
CA ASP A 69 -16.67 8.61 0.60
C ASP A 69 -15.20 8.70 1.01
N MET A 70 -14.34 7.86 0.44
CA MET A 70 -12.90 7.90 0.68
C MET A 70 -12.25 9.20 0.21
N ASP A 71 -12.78 9.82 -0.84
CA ASP A 71 -12.29 11.11 -1.33
C ASP A 71 -12.61 12.27 -0.38
N ARG A 72 -13.59 12.09 0.52
CA ARG A 72 -13.94 13.07 1.56
C ARG A 72 -13.13 12.91 2.83
N PHE A 73 -12.45 11.77 3.00
CA PHE A 73 -11.73 11.48 4.22
C PHE A 73 -10.44 12.30 4.28
N PRO A 74 -10.15 12.92 5.43
CA PRO A 74 -8.90 13.66 5.60
C PRO A 74 -7.72 12.71 5.75
N LEU A 75 -6.53 13.19 5.39
CA LEU A 75 -5.27 12.48 5.59
C LEU A 75 -4.68 12.80 6.96
N TYR A 76 -4.50 11.78 7.80
CA TYR A 76 -3.80 11.89 9.07
C TYR A 76 -2.32 11.55 8.90
N VAL A 77 -1.46 12.52 9.24
CA VAL A 77 0.00 12.44 9.03
C VAL A 77 0.82 12.53 10.32
N LYS A 78 0.18 12.86 11.45
CA LYS A 78 0.88 13.12 12.72
C LYS A 78 1.32 11.79 13.36
N TYR A 79 2.63 11.54 13.40
CA TYR A 79 3.20 10.41 14.15
C TYR A 79 3.42 10.81 15.61
N LYS A 80 2.58 10.31 16.53
CA LYS A 80 2.69 10.57 17.98
C LYS A 80 2.64 9.26 18.76
N ARG A 81 3.32 9.24 19.91
CA ARG A 81 3.27 8.15 20.87
C ARG A 81 2.88 8.69 22.24
N ASP A 82 2.22 7.87 23.03
CA ASP A 82 1.92 8.18 24.43
C ASP A 82 3.14 7.93 25.33
N ASP A 83 3.00 8.22 26.63
CA ASP A 83 4.07 8.04 27.62
C ASP A 83 4.47 6.57 27.81
N GLN A 84 3.66 5.63 27.33
CA GLN A 84 3.95 4.19 27.31
C GLN A 84 4.58 3.74 25.98
N GLY A 85 4.83 4.66 25.06
CA GLY A 85 5.43 4.41 23.75
C GLY A 85 4.48 3.82 22.72
N LYS A 86 3.17 3.78 22.99
CA LYS A 86 2.14 3.25 22.08
C LYS A 86 1.71 4.33 21.08
N LEU A 87 1.47 3.91 19.83
CA LEU A 87 0.98 4.80 18.78
C LEU A 87 -0.36 5.46 19.15
N ILE A 88 -0.41 6.79 19.07
CA ILE A 88 -1.63 7.58 19.19
C ILE A 88 -2.22 7.75 17.79
N LEU A 89 -3.49 7.36 17.64
CA LEU A 89 -4.29 7.54 16.43
C LEU A 89 -5.49 8.42 16.73
N PRO A 90 -6.09 9.06 15.72
CA PRO A 90 -7.34 9.79 15.91
C PRO A 90 -8.47 8.82 16.33
N ASP A 91 -9.39 9.32 17.16
CA ASP A 91 -10.57 8.56 17.57
C ASP A 91 -11.52 8.31 16.39
N ASP A 92 -11.55 9.22 15.41
CA ASP A 92 -12.28 9.02 14.16
C ASP A 92 -11.50 8.07 13.24
N CYS A 93 -12.10 6.91 12.96
CA CYS A 93 -11.54 5.90 12.07
C CYS A 93 -11.89 6.15 10.59
N ASN A 94 -12.73 7.15 10.28
CA ASN A 94 -13.05 7.60 8.92
C ASN A 94 -11.98 8.57 8.39
N VAL A 95 -10.72 8.17 8.51
CA VAL A 95 -9.55 8.91 8.06
C VAL A 95 -8.67 8.05 7.18
N LEU A 96 -7.94 8.67 6.27
CA LEU A 96 -6.80 8.05 5.62
C LEU A 96 -5.58 8.21 6.51
N LEU A 97 -4.68 7.24 6.49
CA LEU A 97 -3.40 7.31 7.19
C LEU A 97 -2.27 7.48 6.18
N SER A 98 -1.27 8.27 6.55
CA SER A 98 0.00 8.33 5.83
C SER A 98 0.67 6.96 5.80
N ASP A 99 1.54 6.70 4.82
CA ASP A 99 2.11 5.38 4.65
C ASP A 99 3.00 5.00 5.84
N LYS A 100 3.74 5.97 6.38
CA LYS A 100 4.49 5.79 7.62
C LYS A 100 3.61 5.29 8.77
N LEU A 101 2.39 5.81 8.90
CA LEU A 101 1.45 5.38 9.91
C LEU A 101 0.86 4.02 9.61
N VAL A 102 0.60 3.69 8.35
CA VAL A 102 0.14 2.33 7.97
C VAL A 102 1.15 1.26 8.37
N TYR A 103 2.43 1.49 8.10
CA TYR A 103 3.48 0.56 8.54
C TYR A 103 3.54 0.42 10.06
N ALA A 104 3.42 1.52 10.80
CA ALA A 104 3.41 1.47 12.26
C ALA A 104 2.17 0.73 12.80
N VAL A 105 0.99 1.03 12.25
CA VAL A 105 -0.27 0.38 12.64
C VAL A 105 -0.25 -1.11 12.33
N MET A 106 0.28 -1.54 11.18
CA MET A 106 0.41 -2.96 10.86
C MET A 106 1.25 -3.73 11.87
N LYS A 107 2.29 -3.10 12.43
CA LYS A 107 3.17 -3.73 13.42
C LYS A 107 2.59 -3.74 14.82
N GLU A 108 1.84 -2.70 15.18
CA GLU A 108 1.46 -2.46 16.57
C GLU A 108 -0.01 -2.83 16.88
N LEU A 109 -0.92 -2.81 15.90
CA LEU A 109 -2.34 -3.05 16.12
C LEU A 109 -2.83 -4.42 15.63
N SER A 110 -3.78 -4.97 16.38
CA SER A 110 -4.48 -6.21 15.99
C SER A 110 -5.31 -6.00 14.72
N GLN A 111 -5.54 -7.09 13.97
CA GLN A 111 -6.37 -7.07 12.76
C GLN A 111 -7.76 -6.46 13.01
N LYS A 112 -8.39 -6.81 14.13
CA LYS A 112 -9.69 -6.26 14.52
C LYS A 112 -9.67 -4.74 14.65
N LYS A 113 -8.62 -4.18 15.26
CA LYS A 113 -8.50 -2.73 15.41
C LYS A 113 -8.17 -2.04 14.08
N ARG A 114 -7.36 -2.69 13.22
CA ARG A 114 -7.07 -2.22 11.87
C ARG A 114 -8.32 -2.11 11.01
N ALA A 115 -9.21 -3.10 11.09
CA ALA A 115 -10.46 -3.13 10.32
C ALA A 115 -11.42 -1.95 10.61
N GLU A 116 -11.25 -1.25 11.74
CA GLU A 116 -12.02 -0.03 12.06
C GLU A 116 -11.66 1.12 11.10
N PHE A 117 -10.40 1.21 10.66
CA PHE A 117 -9.90 2.18 9.69
C PHE A 117 -10.20 1.74 8.25
N ARG A 118 -11.49 1.70 7.93
CA ARG A 118 -12.06 1.12 6.69
C ARG A 118 -11.55 1.75 5.39
N ALA A 119 -10.98 2.95 5.46
CA ALA A 119 -10.38 3.62 4.31
C ALA A 119 -9.06 2.98 3.89
N VAL A 120 -8.35 2.41 4.86
CA VAL A 120 -6.99 1.89 4.73
C VAL A 120 -6.98 0.37 4.66
N TRP A 121 -7.75 -0.28 5.53
CA TRP A 121 -7.83 -1.75 5.62
C TRP A 121 -9.21 -2.27 5.25
N ASP A 122 -9.25 -3.53 4.83
CA ASP A 122 -10.48 -4.29 4.60
C ASP A 122 -11.05 -4.84 5.93
N ALA A 123 -12.13 -5.62 5.83
CA ALA A 123 -12.78 -6.22 7.00
C ALA A 123 -11.91 -7.25 7.74
N ASN A 124 -10.87 -7.78 7.08
CA ASN A 124 -9.91 -8.70 7.68
C ASN A 124 -8.72 -7.96 8.32
N GLY A 125 -8.68 -6.63 8.20
CA GLY A 125 -7.57 -5.82 8.66
C GLY A 125 -6.37 -5.83 7.71
N GLU A 126 -6.53 -6.29 6.47
CA GLU A 126 -5.49 -6.30 5.44
C GLU A 126 -5.55 -5.03 4.58
N PRO A 127 -4.39 -4.49 4.12
CA PRO A 127 -4.38 -3.30 3.29
C PRO A 127 -5.28 -3.46 2.07
N ARG A 128 -6.13 -2.48 1.78
CA ARG A 128 -7.05 -2.57 0.64
C ARG A 128 -6.26 -2.57 -0.67
N ALA A 129 -6.66 -3.42 -1.62
CA ALA A 129 -6.05 -3.46 -2.96
C ALA A 129 -6.09 -2.10 -3.69
N ASN A 130 -7.10 -1.28 -3.42
CA ASN A 130 -7.25 0.05 -4.01
C ASN A 130 -6.51 1.15 -3.21
N ARG A 131 -5.76 0.80 -2.17
CA ARG A 131 -4.99 1.77 -1.40
C ARG A 131 -3.77 2.16 -2.23
N VAL A 132 -3.74 3.41 -2.64
CA VAL A 132 -2.56 4.03 -3.24
C VAL A 132 -1.69 4.63 -2.12
N PRO A 133 -0.35 4.48 -2.17
CA PRO A 133 0.56 5.21 -1.29
C PRO A 133 0.26 6.71 -1.30
N GLN A 134 0.06 7.27 -0.12
CA GLN A 134 -0.28 8.69 0.07
C GLN A 134 0.97 9.55 0.24
N ASP A 135 2.05 8.93 0.70
CA ASP A 135 3.37 9.54 0.72
C ASP A 135 4.13 8.99 -0.50
N PRO A 136 4.96 9.81 -1.19
CA PRO A 136 5.98 9.23 -2.04
C PRO A 136 6.81 8.32 -1.14
N ALA A 137 6.78 7.01 -1.41
CA ALA A 137 7.50 6.03 -0.61
C ALA A 137 8.93 6.54 -0.35
N PRO A 138 9.52 6.33 0.83
CA PRO A 138 10.94 6.54 0.98
C PRO A 138 11.60 5.74 -0.14
N ARG A 139 12.34 6.42 -1.01
CA ARG A 139 13.07 5.82 -2.11
C ARG A 139 13.88 4.66 -1.52
N ILE A 140 13.47 3.43 -1.82
CA ILE A 140 14.20 2.25 -1.36
C ILE A 140 15.35 2.10 -2.34
N ASP A 141 16.49 2.70 -2.01
CA ASP A 141 17.71 2.54 -2.78
C ASP A 141 18.42 1.26 -2.29
N PHE A 142 18.22 0.13 -2.96
CA PHE A 142 19.09 -1.04 -2.76
C PHE A 142 20.37 -0.84 -3.56
N HIS A 143 21.52 -0.78 -2.87
CA HIS A 143 22.83 -0.59 -3.50
C HIS A 143 22.92 0.65 -4.42
N GLY A 144 22.18 1.73 -4.09
CA GLY A 144 22.19 2.98 -4.86
C GLY A 144 21.31 2.97 -6.11
N LEU A 145 20.49 1.93 -6.31
CA LEU A 145 19.50 1.88 -7.40
C LEU A 145 18.08 2.08 -6.84
N PRO A 146 17.26 2.97 -7.44
CA PRO A 146 15.88 3.15 -7.03
C PRO A 146 15.09 1.86 -7.33
N CYS A 147 14.67 1.16 -6.28
CA CYS A 147 13.70 0.08 -6.40
C CYS A 147 12.29 0.66 -6.38
N ALA A 148 11.47 0.28 -7.36
CA ALA A 148 10.05 0.60 -7.32
C ALA A 148 9.41 -0.08 -6.08
N PRO A 149 8.50 0.61 -5.37
CA PRO A 149 7.65 -0.07 -4.39
C PRO A 149 6.82 -1.11 -5.15
N ILE A 150 6.89 -2.36 -4.66
CA ILE A 150 6.08 -3.49 -5.17
C ILE A 150 4.61 -3.23 -4.82
#